data_AF-A0A449H9I1-F1
#
_entry.id   AF-A0A449H9I1-F1
#
_cell.length_a   1.000
_cell.length_b   1.000
_cell.length_c   1.000
_cell.angle_alpha   90.00
_cell.angle_beta   90.00
_cell.angle_gamma   90.00
#
_symmetry.space_group_name_H-M   'P 1'
#
loop_
_entity.id
_entity.type
_entity.pdbx_description
1 polymer ?
#
loop_
_entity_poly.entity_id
_entity_poly.type
_entity_poly.pdbx_seq_one_letter_code
_entity_poly.pdbx_strand_id
1 'polypeptide(L)'
;MHDLFDNPGSATGLDLNEIEGRLLLIKPLSQEIGINTSLGEKDAVRADVTVLDGPDAPIEHADVLIFPKVLQGQVKANIGTGRFNLGRLGKGQAKPGQKPPWKLADPTDADKDVARAHLAKKTEPPF
;
A
#
# COMPACT_ATOMS: atom_id res chain seq x y z
N MET A 1 3.34 6.19 -29.47
CA MET A 1 3.10 7.51 -28.86
C MET A 1 2.53 7.23 -27.49
N HIS A 2 3.34 7.27 -26.44
CA HIS A 2 2.83 7.13 -25.07
C HIS A 2 2.29 8.51 -24.69
N ASP A 3 0.98 8.58 -24.48
CA ASP A 3 0.36 9.81 -24.00
C ASP A 3 0.75 10.06 -22.54
N LEU A 4 1.03 11.31 -22.20
CA LEU A 4 1.48 11.78 -20.88
C LEU A 4 0.31 12.23 -19.99
N PHE A 5 -0.90 11.77 -20.30
CA PHE A 5 -2.13 12.26 -19.68
C PHE A 5 -2.78 11.14 -18.87
N ASP A 6 -2.83 11.33 -17.56
CA ASP A 6 -3.71 10.57 -16.68
C ASP A 6 -5.11 11.18 -16.73
N ASN A 7 -6.13 10.31 -16.79
CA ASN A 7 -7.52 10.71 -16.53
C ASN A 7 -7.64 11.30 -15.11
N PRO A 8 -8.65 12.15 -14.84
CA PRO A 8 -8.82 12.72 -13.50
C PRO A 8 -8.83 11.61 -12.46
N GLY A 9 -7.95 11.72 -11.47
CA GLY A 9 -7.79 10.74 -10.41
C GLY A 9 -9.11 10.54 -9.67
N SER A 10 -9.86 9.51 -10.04
CA SER A 10 -10.80 8.93 -9.10
C SER A 10 -9.96 8.51 -7.91
N ALA A 11 -10.31 8.95 -6.71
CA ALA A 11 -9.77 8.40 -5.48
C ALA A 11 -10.18 6.92 -5.44
N THR A 12 -9.49 6.12 -6.23
CA THR A 12 -9.74 4.70 -6.40
C THR A 12 -9.15 4.09 -5.14
N GLY A 13 -9.98 4.06 -4.10
CA GLY A 13 -9.61 3.48 -2.83
C GLY A 13 -9.09 2.08 -3.11
N LEU A 14 -7.91 1.78 -2.57
CA LEU A 14 -7.30 0.46 -2.65
C LEU A 14 -8.27 -0.57 -2.04
N ASP A 15 -8.90 -1.43 -2.86
CA ASP A 15 -9.74 -2.50 -2.34
C ASP A 15 -8.87 -3.62 -1.80
N LEU A 16 -8.65 -3.58 -0.49
CA LEU A 16 -7.85 -4.55 0.24
C LEU A 16 -8.38 -6.00 0.13
N ASN A 17 -9.65 -6.20 -0.20
CA ASN A 17 -10.19 -7.55 -0.41
C ASN A 17 -9.71 -8.14 -1.74
N GLU A 18 -9.61 -7.34 -2.80
CA GLU A 18 -9.17 -7.80 -4.13
C GLU A 18 -7.68 -8.15 -4.15
N ILE A 19 -6.90 -7.48 -3.31
CA ILE A 19 -5.45 -7.68 -3.20
C ILE A 19 -5.04 -8.44 -1.93
N GLU A 20 -5.97 -9.14 -1.28
CA GLU A 20 -5.65 -10.00 -0.14
C GLU A 20 -4.63 -11.09 -0.54
N GLY A 21 -3.60 -11.29 0.30
CA GLY A 21 -2.51 -12.23 0.06
C GLY A 21 -1.37 -11.70 -0.83
N ARG A 22 -1.59 -10.56 -1.51
CA ARG A 22 -0.59 -9.97 -2.40
C ARG A 22 0.61 -9.39 -1.65
N LEU A 23 1.75 -9.38 -2.32
CA LEU A 23 2.96 -8.72 -1.84
C LEU A 23 2.87 -7.21 -2.11
N LEU A 24 2.90 -6.41 -1.05
CA LEU A 24 2.81 -4.96 -1.13
C LEU A 24 4.14 -4.30 -0.77
N LEU A 25 4.55 -3.36 -1.61
CA LEU A 25 5.60 -2.39 -1.33
C LEU A 25 4.95 -1.03 -1.10
N ILE A 26 4.97 -0.55 0.14
CA ILE A 26 4.29 0.67 0.56
C ILE A 26 5.32 1.75 0.86
N LYS A 27 5.18 2.91 0.22
CA LYS A 27 5.95 4.12 0.52
C LYS A 27 5.03 5.14 1.22
N PRO A 28 5.05 5.21 2.56
CA PRO A 28 4.20 6.15 3.28
C PRO A 28 4.69 7.60 3.09
N LEU A 29 3.76 8.50 2.78
CA LEU A 29 4.03 9.89 2.39
C LEU A 29 3.67 10.88 3.51
N SER A 30 2.46 10.79 4.07
CA SER A 30 1.97 11.69 5.13
C SER A 30 0.91 11.03 6.01
N GLN A 31 0.74 11.55 7.21
CA GLN A 31 -0.41 11.22 8.06
C GLN A 31 -1.51 12.26 7.83
N GLU A 32 -2.70 11.79 7.51
CA GLU A 32 -3.90 12.61 7.31
C GLU A 32 -4.81 12.42 8.52
N ILE A 33 -5.18 13.52 9.18
CA ILE A 33 -5.98 13.50 10.42
C ILE A 33 -7.36 14.06 10.12
N GLY A 34 -8.41 13.42 10.67
CA GLY A 34 -9.77 13.96 10.57
C GLY A 34 -10.34 13.99 9.15
N ILE A 35 -10.01 13.02 8.31
CA ILE A 35 -10.62 12.90 6.97
C ILE A 35 -12.10 12.58 7.16
N ASN A 36 -12.97 13.44 6.64
CA ASN A 36 -14.40 13.20 6.66
C ASN A 36 -14.77 12.10 5.65
N THR A 37 -15.24 10.96 6.14
CA THR A 37 -15.70 9.84 5.31
C THR A 37 -17.19 9.63 5.50
N SER A 38 -17.84 8.87 4.61
CA SER A 38 -19.25 8.47 4.76
C SER A 38 -19.54 7.72 6.07
N LEU A 39 -18.51 7.26 6.78
CA LEU A 39 -18.58 6.55 8.06
C LEU A 39 -18.05 7.38 9.24
N GLY A 40 -17.94 8.71 9.07
CA GLY A 40 -17.41 9.65 10.06
C GLY A 40 -15.94 10.01 9.83
N GLU A 41 -15.42 10.87 10.70
CA GLU A 41 -14.02 11.30 10.66
C GLU A 41 -13.08 10.16 11.01
N LYS A 42 -12.05 9.99 10.18
CA LYS A 42 -11.01 8.97 10.37
C LYS A 42 -9.65 9.50 9.99
N ASP A 43 -8.65 9.02 10.69
CA ASP A 43 -7.25 9.22 10.30
C ASP A 43 -6.87 8.20 9.23
N ALA A 44 -5.93 8.58 8.37
CA ALA A 44 -5.32 7.71 7.37
C ALA A 44 -3.82 7.98 7.22
N VAL A 45 -3.11 7.05 6.59
CA VAL A 45 -1.78 7.31 6.05
C VAL A 45 -1.90 7.40 4.54
N ARG A 46 -1.50 8.53 3.96
CA ARG A 46 -1.33 8.69 2.52
C ARG A 46 -0.05 7.97 2.10
N ALA A 47 -0.10 7.13 1.08
CA ALA A 47 1.02 6.31 0.64
C ALA A 47 0.96 6.02 -0.85
N ASP A 48 2.12 5.76 -1.46
CA ASP A 48 2.18 5.03 -2.72
C ASP A 48 2.24 3.54 -2.41
N VAL A 49 1.43 2.74 -3.09
CA VAL A 49 1.34 1.29 -2.89
C VAL A 49 1.58 0.59 -4.22
N THR A 50 2.61 -0.25 -4.27
CA THR A 50 2.86 -1.14 -5.41
C THR A 50 2.50 -2.57 -5.02
N VAL A 51 1.63 -3.19 -5.79
CA VAL A 51 1.33 -4.62 -5.75
C VAL A 51 2.37 -5.34 -6.62
N LEU A 52 3.22 -6.15 -6.01
CA LEU A 52 4.41 -6.73 -6.66
C LEU A 52 4.18 -8.13 -7.27
N ASP A 53 3.08 -8.80 -6.94
CA ASP A 53 2.75 -10.12 -7.46
C ASP A 53 1.28 -10.25 -7.91
N GLY A 54 1.01 -11.23 -8.76
CA GLY A 54 -0.31 -11.44 -9.37
C GLY A 54 -0.33 -11.33 -10.89
N PRO A 55 -1.49 -11.56 -11.51
CA PRO A 55 -1.62 -11.67 -12.96
C PRO A 55 -1.25 -10.37 -13.68
N ASP A 56 -1.56 -9.22 -13.08
CA ASP A 56 -1.32 -7.90 -13.68
C ASP A 56 -0.15 -7.15 -13.00
N ALA A 57 0.69 -7.85 -12.24
CA ALA A 57 1.77 -7.23 -11.48
C ALA A 57 2.98 -6.84 -12.36
N PRO A 58 3.67 -5.73 -12.05
CA PRO A 58 3.39 -4.83 -10.93
C PRO A 58 2.24 -3.85 -11.22
N ILE A 59 1.38 -3.61 -10.23
CA ILE A 59 0.33 -2.58 -10.27
C ILE A 59 0.69 -1.46 -9.29
N GLU A 60 0.70 -0.23 -9.76
CA GLU A 60 1.03 0.93 -8.94
C GLU A 60 -0.22 1.75 -8.62
N HIS A 61 -0.38 2.06 -7.34
CA HIS A 61 -1.42 2.94 -6.82
C HIS A 61 -0.74 4.11 -6.11
N ALA A 62 -0.66 5.26 -6.80
CA ALA A 62 -0.14 6.48 -6.21
C ALA A 62 -1.21 7.18 -5.34
N ASP A 63 -0.75 7.90 -4.32
CA ASP A 63 -1.60 8.78 -3.50
C ASP A 63 -2.85 8.10 -2.89
N VAL A 64 -2.70 6.88 -2.37
CA VAL A 64 -3.80 6.14 -1.73
C VAL A 64 -3.87 6.38 -0.21
N LEU A 65 -5.09 6.35 0.33
CA LEU A 65 -5.37 6.50 1.76
C LEU A 65 -5.53 5.14 2.46
N ILE A 66 -4.65 4.85 3.42
CA ILE A 66 -4.67 3.64 4.25
C ILE A 66 -5.44 3.91 5.54
N PHE A 67 -6.69 3.44 5.61
CA PHE A 67 -7.59 3.59 6.77
C PHE A 67 -7.49 2.50 7.86
N PRO A 68 -7.06 1.24 7.61
CA PRO A 68 -7.00 0.26 8.69
C PRO A 68 -5.95 0.61 9.74
N LYS A 69 -6.39 0.81 10.99
CA LYS A 69 -5.53 1.27 12.10
C LYS A 69 -4.27 0.44 12.33
N VAL A 70 -4.36 -0.89 12.15
CA VAL A 70 -3.20 -1.77 12.31
C VAL A 70 -2.18 -1.54 11.20
N LEU A 71 -2.62 -1.45 9.94
CA LEU A 71 -1.74 -1.08 8.83
C LEU A 71 -1.10 0.29 9.04
N GLN A 72 -1.88 1.30 9.44
CA GLN A 72 -1.33 2.62 9.77
C GLN A 72 -0.21 2.51 10.81
N GLY A 73 -0.42 1.73 11.87
CA GLY A 73 0.59 1.48 12.89
C GLY A 73 1.88 0.86 12.34
N GLN A 74 1.79 -0.01 11.34
CA GLN A 74 2.93 -0.67 10.71
C GLN A 74 3.72 0.24 9.77
N VAL A 75 3.05 1.17 9.07
CA VAL A 75 3.70 1.99 8.03
C VAL A 75 4.08 3.39 8.51
N LYS A 76 3.37 3.95 9.50
CA LYS A 76 3.54 5.36 9.91
C LYS A 76 4.97 5.74 10.32
N ALA A 77 5.73 4.79 10.88
CA ALA A 77 7.09 5.05 11.36
C ALA A 77 8.07 5.39 10.22
N ASN A 78 7.73 5.02 8.98
CA ASN A 78 8.57 5.30 7.81
C ASN A 78 8.15 6.58 7.06
N ILE A 79 7.09 7.28 7.48
CA ILE A 79 6.66 8.56 6.88
C ILE A 79 7.84 9.54 6.87
N GLY A 80 8.10 10.14 5.70
CA GLY A 80 9.17 11.13 5.53
C GLY A 80 10.61 10.59 5.59
N THR A 81 10.81 9.29 5.86
CA THR A 81 12.15 8.69 5.92
C THR A 81 12.70 8.28 4.54
N GLY A 82 11.83 8.21 3.54
CA GLY A 82 12.14 7.62 2.23
C GLY A 82 12.22 6.09 2.21
N ARG A 83 12.02 5.42 3.35
CA ARG A 83 12.02 3.95 3.45
C ARG A 83 10.66 3.37 3.06
N PHE A 84 10.69 2.12 2.59
CA PHE A 84 9.51 1.34 2.23
C PHE A 84 9.12 0.34 3.33
N ASN A 85 7.84 0.02 3.40
CA ASN A 85 7.30 -1.13 4.12
C ASN A 85 6.98 -2.23 3.12
N LEU A 86 7.64 -3.38 3.26
CA LEU A 86 7.38 -4.57 2.45
C LEU A 86 6.66 -5.62 3.30
N GLY A 87 5.60 -6.22 2.76
CA GLY A 87 4.95 -7.35 3.40
C GLY A 87 3.78 -7.90 2.60
N ARG A 88 3.31 -9.08 2.98
CA ARG A 88 2.13 -9.70 2.37
C ARG A 88 0.86 -9.21 3.06
N LEU A 89 -0.10 -8.68 2.30
CA LEU A 89 -1.36 -8.23 2.85
C LEU A 89 -2.15 -9.43 3.39
N GLY A 90 -2.62 -9.33 4.63
CA GLY A 90 -3.48 -10.34 5.22
C GLY A 90 -4.30 -9.80 6.36
N LYS A 91 -4.97 -10.71 7.05
CA LYS A 91 -5.85 -10.42 8.18
C LYS A 91 -5.20 -10.83 9.50
N GLY A 92 -5.34 -9.98 10.51
CA GLY A 92 -4.98 -10.28 11.89
C GLY A 92 -6.04 -11.12 12.58
N GLN A 93 -5.85 -11.37 13.88
CA GLN A 93 -6.82 -12.12 14.67
C GLN A 93 -8.07 -11.25 14.96
N ALA A 94 -9.24 -11.79 14.63
CA ALA A 94 -10.51 -11.17 14.97
C ALA A 94 -10.73 -11.22 16.49
N LYS A 95 -11.21 -10.11 17.06
CA LYS A 95 -11.79 -10.09 18.41
C LYS A 95 -13.25 -10.54 18.34
N PRO A 96 -13.83 -11.15 19.41
CA PRO A 96 -15.24 -11.52 19.43
C PRO A 96 -16.13 -10.34 19.00
N GLY A 97 -16.96 -10.56 17.98
CA GLY A 97 -17.87 -9.54 17.44
C GLY A 97 -17.25 -8.49 16.50
N GLN A 98 -15.96 -8.62 16.12
CA GLN A 98 -15.29 -7.68 15.21
C GLN A 98 -14.70 -8.39 13.99
N LYS A 99 -14.67 -7.69 12.84
CA LYS A 99 -13.94 -8.16 11.66
C LYS A 99 -12.44 -8.17 11.95
N PRO A 100 -11.70 -9.16 11.41
CA PRO A 100 -10.25 -9.18 11.57
C PRO A 100 -9.61 -7.93 10.92
N PRO A 101 -8.63 -7.29 11.58
CA PRO A 101 -8.00 -6.10 11.04
C PRO A 101 -7.04 -6.46 9.90
N TRP A 102 -6.93 -5.59 8.89
CA TRP A 102 -5.89 -5.71 7.88
C TRP A 102 -4.51 -5.47 8.49
N LYS A 103 -3.51 -6.26 8.07
CA LYS A 103 -2.11 -6.13 8.47
C LYS A 103 -1.18 -6.60 7.34
N LEU A 104 0.07 -6.17 7.39
CA LEU A 104 1.16 -6.81 6.68
C LEU A 104 1.71 -7.97 7.52
N ALA A 105 1.88 -9.12 6.89
CA ALA A 105 2.72 -10.20 7.38
C ALA A 105 4.18 -9.98 6.92
N ASP A 106 5.12 -10.53 7.68
CA ASP A 106 6.54 -10.43 7.34
C ASP A 106 6.81 -11.05 5.96
N PRO A 107 7.60 -10.37 5.11
CA PRO A 107 7.95 -10.90 3.80
C PRO A 107 8.94 -12.06 3.94
N THR A 108 8.81 -13.04 3.05
CA THR A 108 9.83 -14.07 2.85
C THR A 108 11.08 -13.49 2.18
N ASP A 109 12.17 -14.26 2.11
CA ASP A 109 13.36 -13.80 1.38
C ASP A 109 13.11 -13.69 -0.13
N ALA A 110 12.32 -14.60 -0.70
CA ALA A 110 11.87 -14.50 -2.09
C ALA A 110 11.06 -13.20 -2.34
N ASP A 111 10.22 -12.80 -1.39
CA ASP A 111 9.47 -11.55 -1.48
C ASP A 111 10.38 -10.32 -1.50
N LYS A 112 11.44 -10.34 -0.66
CA LYS A 112 12.45 -9.27 -0.66
C LYS A 112 13.21 -9.21 -1.98
N ASP A 113 13.49 -10.35 -2.59
CA ASP A 113 14.16 -10.39 -3.90
C ASP A 113 13.29 -9.79 -5.01
N VAL A 114 11.99 -10.10 -5.02
CA VAL A 114 11.02 -9.47 -5.94
C VAL A 114 11.02 -7.94 -5.76
N ALA A 115 10.97 -7.47 -4.51
CA ALA A 115 10.96 -6.04 -4.21
C ALA A 115 12.26 -5.34 -4.64
N ARG A 116 13.42 -5.95 -4.38
CA ARG A 116 14.74 -5.43 -4.82
C ARG A 116 14.81 -5.35 -6.34
N ALA A 117 14.37 -6.40 -7.04
CA ALA A 117 14.35 -6.42 -8.50
C ALA A 117 13.45 -5.32 -9.08
N HIS A 118 12.29 -5.08 -8.47
CA HIS A 118 11.40 -3.99 -8.89
C HIS A 118 12.05 -2.61 -8.68
N LEU A 119 12.66 -2.36 -7.51
CA LEU A 119 13.33 -1.09 -7.21
C LEU A 119 14.53 -0.83 -8.11
N ALA A 120 15.31 -1.86 -8.44
CA ALA A 120 16.45 -1.74 -9.36
C ALA A 120 15.99 -1.26 -10.75
N LYS A 121 14.93 -1.87 -11.31
CA LYS A 121 14.34 -1.48 -12.60
C LYS A 121 13.82 -0.05 -12.62
N LYS A 122 13.28 0.45 -11.50
CA LYS A 122 12.83 1.85 -11.37
C LYS A 122 13.96 2.87 -11.32
N THR A 123 15.17 2.45 -10.96
CA THR A 123 16.30 3.36 -10.76
C THR A 123 17.16 3.48 -12.03
N GLU A 124 17.01 2.58 -13.00
CA GLU A 124 17.62 2.73 -14.32
C GLU A 124 16.90 3.81 -15.13
N PRO A 125 17.58 4.90 -15.53
CA PRO A 125 16.98 5.89 -16.43
C PRO A 125 16.67 5.23 -17.77
N PRO A 126 15.53 5.54 -18.41
CA PRO A 126 15.28 5.08 -19.77
C PRO A 126 16.37 5.68 -20.66
N PHE A 127 17.13 4.79 -21.32
CA PHE A 127 18.18 5.15 -22.27
C PHE A 127 17.65 6.08 -23.37
#